data_AF-A0A5J5RVL8-F1
#
_entry.id   AF-A0A5J5RVL8-F1
#
_cell.length_a   1.000
_cell.length_b   1.000
_cell.length_c   1.000
_cell.angle_alpha   90.00
_cell.angle_beta   90.00
_cell.angle_gamma   90.00
#
_symmetry.space_group_name_H-M   'P 1'
#
loop_
_entity.id
_entity.type
_entity.pdbx_description
1 polymer ?
#
loop_
_entity_poly.entity_id
_entity_poly.type
_entity_poly.pdbx_seq_one_letter_code
_entity_poly.pdbx_strand_id
1 'polypeptide(L)'
;MYSKCGQLRDARILFDQIPQPNIVSWTSMITGYVQNNNPRQALLLFKELLIQESENDRDVANEHVFVDAVAIVSVLSACSRVPIKGASEGVHGMVIKKGFDGEVGVGNTLLDAYAKRGDVDLSRKVFDSMVEKDEISWNSIISVYAQNGLSNEALEAFYGMVRDNNVNYNVITLSSVLLACAHSGALQVGKCVHDQVIKMDLENNVIVGTCIIDMYCKCGKVETARKVFNCLKEKNVRSWTALIAGYGMHGRAKEALEVFYKMISDGVTPNYITFVSVLAACSHAGLVQEGWDCFNAMKEEFKVEPGLEHYSCMVDLLGRAGHLNHAYNLIKQMKVTPDFVIWGSLLAACRIHKNVELAEISANKLFELDSNNCGYYVLLSNIYADAGRWEDVERMRILMKDRGLVKHPGFSLVELKGRIHVFLVGDKEHPQHKKIYEYLEDLYVKLQGVGYTPKLTSVLYDVDEEEKGLTLRVHSEKLAVVFAIMHTVPGATIHVIKNLRICGDCHTFIKLISKIVDREIVVRDSKRFHHFKDGFCSCGDYW
;
A
#
# COMPACT_ATOMS: atom_id res chain seq x y z
N MET A 1 24.96 21.22 27.04
CA MET A 1 24.09 20.75 28.14
C MET A 1 22.68 21.32 27.97
N TYR A 2 22.52 22.65 27.93
CA TYR A 2 21.23 23.34 27.70
C TYR A 2 20.41 22.80 26.52
N SER A 3 21.02 22.60 25.34
CA SER A 3 20.33 22.05 24.17
C SER A 3 19.81 20.62 24.39
N LYS A 4 20.55 19.77 25.10
CA LYS A 4 20.12 18.41 25.46
C LYS A 4 18.96 18.40 26.48
N CYS A 5 18.83 19.47 27.26
CA CYS A 5 17.75 19.66 28.23
C CYS A 5 16.54 20.42 27.65
N GLY A 6 16.50 20.68 26.34
CA GLY A 6 15.42 21.41 25.68
C GLY A 6 15.44 22.94 25.87
N GLN A 7 16.44 23.47 26.56
CA GLN A 7 16.62 24.91 26.80
C GLN A 7 17.34 25.56 25.61
N LEU A 8 16.70 25.54 24.44
CA LEU A 8 17.29 26.03 23.18
C LEU A 8 17.63 27.53 23.20
N ARG A 9 16.82 28.34 23.90
CA ARG A 9 17.03 29.79 23.98
C ARG A 9 18.32 30.12 24.73
N ASP A 10 18.52 29.50 25.88
CA ASP A 10 19.71 29.71 26.71
C ASP A 10 20.96 29.15 26.03
N ALA A 11 20.81 28.00 25.34
CA ALA A 11 21.87 27.45 24.50
C ALA A 11 22.29 28.42 23.39
N ARG A 12 21.32 29.09 22.72
CA ARG A 12 21.61 30.06 21.66
C ARG A 12 22.30 31.30 22.21
N ILE A 13 21.83 31.85 23.33
CA ILE A 13 22.44 33.01 23.98
C ILE A 13 23.91 32.73 24.34
N LEU A 14 24.19 31.56 24.93
CA LEU A 14 25.56 31.17 25.27
C LEU A 14 26.42 30.99 24.02
N PHE A 15 25.86 30.40 22.95
CA PHE A 15 26.55 30.24 21.69
C PHE A 15 26.94 31.59 21.06
N ASP A 16 26.02 32.55 21.04
CA ASP A 16 26.26 33.89 20.49
C ASP A 16 27.27 34.72 21.31
N GLN A 17 27.53 34.34 22.57
CA GLN A 17 28.54 34.95 23.42
C GLN A 17 29.96 34.39 23.20
N ILE A 18 30.12 33.32 22.43
CA ILE A 18 31.43 32.74 22.14
C ILE A 18 32.15 33.63 21.12
N PRO A 19 33.29 34.27 21.47
CA PRO A 19 33.95 35.22 20.57
C PRO A 19 34.42 34.60 19.25
N GLN A 20 34.88 33.34 19.30
CA GLN A 20 35.19 32.52 18.13
C GLN A 20 34.68 31.10 18.35
N PRO A 21 33.46 30.77 17.87
CA PRO A 21 32.92 29.43 18.04
C PRO A 21 33.68 28.43 17.17
N ASN A 22 34.24 27.39 17.80
CA ASN A 22 34.86 26.27 17.09
C ASN A 22 33.81 25.29 16.52
N ILE A 23 34.24 24.34 15.68
CA ILE A 23 33.33 23.38 15.05
C ILE A 23 32.49 22.60 16.06
N VAL A 24 33.05 22.21 17.21
CA VAL A 24 32.32 21.48 18.25
C VAL A 24 31.15 22.29 18.80
N SER A 25 31.32 23.60 18.96
CA SER A 25 30.27 24.51 19.42
C SER A 25 29.15 24.65 18.39
N TRP A 26 29.53 24.81 17.11
CA TRP A 26 28.61 24.84 15.98
C TRP A 26 27.80 23.54 15.87
N THR A 27 28.49 22.40 15.82
CA THR A 27 27.89 21.06 15.74
C THR A 27 26.95 20.81 16.92
N SER A 28 27.34 21.19 18.14
CA SER A 28 26.50 21.02 19.34
C SER A 28 25.19 21.81 19.26
N MET A 29 25.23 23.02 18.69
CA MET A 29 24.06 23.87 18.55
C MET A 29 23.14 23.40 17.41
N ILE A 30 23.71 23.03 16.25
CA ILE A 30 22.97 22.44 15.12
C ILE A 30 22.27 21.16 15.57
N THR A 31 23.00 20.22 16.17
CA THR A 31 22.46 18.97 16.71
C THR A 31 21.35 19.25 17.71
N GLY A 32 21.55 20.24 18.59
CA GLY A 32 20.57 20.70 19.56
C GLY A 32 19.24 21.10 18.92
N TYR A 33 19.27 21.90 17.86
CA TYR A 33 18.06 22.28 17.12
C TYR A 33 17.37 21.07 16.48
N VAL A 34 18.11 20.13 15.90
CA VAL A 34 17.55 18.91 15.29
C VAL A 34 16.86 18.02 16.33
N GLN A 35 17.51 17.81 17.48
CA GLN A 35 16.98 16.97 18.56
C GLN A 35 15.71 17.55 19.18
N ASN A 36 15.57 18.87 19.20
CA ASN A 36 14.40 19.58 19.73
C ASN A 36 13.40 19.98 18.63
N ASN A 37 13.34 19.20 17.53
CA ASN A 37 12.39 19.35 16.44
C ASN A 37 12.33 20.77 15.81
N ASN A 38 13.47 21.45 15.74
CA ASN A 38 13.64 22.76 15.10
C ASN A 38 14.57 22.66 13.86
N PRO A 39 14.26 21.81 12.86
CA PRO A 39 15.19 21.52 11.76
C PRO A 39 15.47 22.74 10.86
N ARG A 40 14.52 23.68 10.71
CA ARG A 40 14.77 24.91 9.94
C ARG A 40 15.87 25.78 10.57
N GLN A 41 15.90 25.89 11.89
CA GLN A 41 16.92 26.66 12.59
C GLN A 41 18.29 25.97 12.53
N ALA A 42 18.30 24.64 12.55
CA ALA A 42 19.53 23.87 12.30
C ALA A 42 20.11 24.17 10.90
N LEU A 43 19.27 24.24 9.86
CA LEU A 43 19.70 24.55 8.50
C LEU A 43 20.20 26.01 8.34
N LEU A 44 19.54 26.97 8.99
CA LEU A 44 20.00 28.37 9.00
C LEU A 44 21.35 28.52 9.69
N LEU A 45 21.50 27.90 10.87
CA LEU A 45 22.76 27.91 11.61
C LEU A 45 23.89 27.22 10.82
N PHE A 46 23.59 26.15 10.11
CA PHE A 46 24.57 25.51 9.23
C PHE A 46 24.99 26.41 8.07
N LYS A 47 24.08 27.22 7.52
CA LYS A 47 24.43 28.21 6.50
C LYS A 47 25.38 29.28 7.08
N GLU A 48 25.16 29.72 8.31
CA GLU A 48 26.08 30.64 9.02
C GLU A 48 27.48 30.01 9.17
N LEU A 49 27.57 28.74 9.57
CA LEU A 49 28.83 27.99 9.64
C LEU A 49 29.56 27.95 8.29
N LEU A 50 28.84 27.66 7.19
CA LEU A 50 29.45 27.62 5.85
C LEU A 50 29.98 28.99 5.38
N ILE A 51 29.30 30.08 5.76
CA ILE A 51 29.77 31.44 5.46
C ILE A 51 31.08 31.69 6.22
N GLN A 52 31.12 31.40 7.52
CA GLN A 52 32.32 31.58 8.34
C GLN A 52 33.50 30.72 7.85
N GLU A 53 33.24 29.47 7.43
CA GLU A 53 34.26 28.60 6.82
C GLU A 53 34.85 29.23 5.54
N SER A 54 34.00 29.82 4.69
CA SER A 54 34.44 30.47 3.44
C SER A 54 35.21 31.78 3.65
N GLU A 55 34.97 32.47 4.77
CA GLU A 55 35.68 33.69 5.15
C GLU A 55 37.07 33.37 5.73
N ASN A 56 37.17 32.29 6.53
CA ASN A 56 38.42 31.84 7.13
C ASN A 56 39.42 31.19 6.15
N ASP A 57 38.95 30.69 5.00
CA ASP A 57 39.81 30.12 3.94
C ASP A 57 40.73 31.19 3.28
N ARG A 58 40.56 32.47 3.64
CA ARG A 58 41.34 33.62 3.14
C ARG A 58 42.40 34.14 4.12
N ASP A 59 42.37 33.72 5.38
CA ASP A 59 43.25 34.22 6.45
C ASP A 59 44.03 33.06 7.12
N VAL A 60 45.36 33.06 6.98
CA VAL A 60 46.28 31.96 7.38
C VAL A 60 46.51 31.90 8.91
N ALA A 61 45.93 32.80 9.70
CA ALA A 61 46.30 33.03 11.10
C ALA A 61 45.27 32.53 12.15
N ASN A 62 44.10 32.04 11.76
CA ASN A 62 43.06 31.58 12.70
C ASN A 62 42.94 30.05 12.75
N GLU A 63 42.50 29.52 13.90
CA GLU A 63 42.04 28.12 14.00
C GLU A 63 40.93 27.88 12.97
N HIS A 64 41.21 27.04 11.98
CA HIS A 64 40.27 26.78 10.90
C HIS A 64 39.03 26.03 11.42
N VAL A 65 37.86 26.64 11.25
CA VAL A 65 36.57 26.01 11.53
C VAL A 65 36.11 25.26 10.28
N PHE A 66 36.43 23.97 10.19
CA PHE A 66 35.97 23.11 9.11
C PHE A 66 34.72 22.33 9.51
N VAL A 67 33.78 22.17 8.58
CA VAL A 67 32.62 21.30 8.77
C VAL A 67 33.08 19.87 9.05
N ASP A 68 32.55 19.25 10.11
CA ASP A 68 32.78 17.84 10.45
C ASP A 68 31.62 16.93 10.02
N ALA A 69 31.85 15.62 10.05
CA ALA A 69 30.84 14.62 9.69
C ALA A 69 29.60 14.67 10.60
N VAL A 70 29.75 15.04 11.87
CA VAL A 70 28.65 15.11 12.84
C VAL A 70 27.71 16.27 12.52
N ALA A 71 28.25 17.43 12.10
CA ALA A 71 27.47 18.54 11.57
C ALA A 71 26.71 18.11 10.32
N ILE A 72 27.36 17.42 9.38
CA ILE A 72 26.74 16.92 8.15
C ILE A 72 25.58 15.97 8.45
N VAL A 73 25.78 14.98 9.32
CA VAL A 73 24.73 14.04 9.74
C VAL A 73 23.55 14.79 10.34
N SER A 74 23.81 15.77 11.20
CA SER A 74 22.76 16.58 11.84
C SER A 74 21.98 17.39 10.80
N VAL A 75 22.67 18.00 9.84
CA VAL A 75 22.07 18.80 8.77
C VAL A 75 21.27 17.93 7.81
N LEU A 76 21.78 16.78 7.40
CA LEU A 76 21.04 15.82 6.58
C LEU A 76 19.77 15.33 7.29
N SER A 77 19.86 15.04 8.59
CA SER A 77 18.67 14.74 9.40
C SER A 77 17.71 15.92 9.50
N ALA A 78 18.16 17.16 9.39
CA ALA A 78 17.28 18.32 9.30
C ALA A 78 16.62 18.42 7.92
N CYS A 79 17.40 18.22 6.84
CA CYS A 79 16.91 18.19 5.46
C CYS A 79 15.81 17.13 5.27
N SER A 80 15.95 15.95 5.89
CA SER A 80 14.93 14.89 5.80
C SER A 80 13.60 15.24 6.49
N ARG A 81 13.56 16.30 7.30
CA ARG A 81 12.38 16.77 8.04
C ARG A 81 11.78 18.07 7.49
N VAL A 82 12.42 18.70 6.51
CA VAL A 82 11.94 19.96 5.93
C VAL A 82 11.74 19.78 4.42
N PRO A 83 10.59 20.15 3.86
CA PRO A 83 10.33 20.07 2.42
C PRO A 83 11.05 21.20 1.66
N ILE A 84 12.37 21.32 1.79
CA ILE A 84 13.19 22.22 0.98
C ILE A 84 13.76 21.41 -0.18
N LYS A 85 13.25 21.68 -1.39
CA LYS A 85 13.72 21.05 -2.62
C LYS A 85 15.20 21.38 -2.84
N GLY A 86 16.01 20.36 -3.14
CA GLY A 86 17.44 20.53 -3.43
C GLY A 86 18.36 20.64 -2.20
N ALA A 87 17.82 20.69 -0.98
CA ALA A 87 18.65 20.82 0.22
C ALA A 87 19.51 19.57 0.48
N SER A 88 18.91 18.37 0.43
CA SER A 88 19.65 17.11 0.58
C SER A 88 20.68 16.93 -0.54
N GLU A 89 20.33 17.31 -1.77
CA GLU A 89 21.19 17.22 -2.95
C GLU A 89 22.38 18.19 -2.85
N GLY A 90 22.17 19.41 -2.36
CA GLY A 90 23.24 20.38 -2.10
C GLY A 90 24.21 19.91 -1.02
N VAL A 91 23.69 19.37 0.09
CA VAL A 91 24.52 18.80 1.16
C VAL A 91 25.25 17.55 0.67
N HIS A 92 24.63 16.70 -0.14
CA HIS A 92 25.27 15.53 -0.75
C HIS A 92 26.43 15.93 -1.68
N GLY A 93 26.26 16.96 -2.52
CA GLY A 93 27.35 17.49 -3.34
C GLY A 93 28.53 17.98 -2.50
N MET A 94 28.27 18.57 -1.34
CA MET A 94 29.30 18.98 -0.39
C MET A 94 29.97 17.79 0.31
N VAL A 95 29.22 16.74 0.66
CA VAL A 95 29.76 15.47 1.19
C VAL A 95 30.83 14.93 0.26
N ILE A 96 30.52 14.83 -1.05
CA ILE A 96 31.47 14.35 -2.07
C ILE A 96 32.65 15.31 -2.19
N LYS A 97 32.40 16.63 -2.28
CA LYS A 97 33.47 17.63 -2.45
C LYS A 97 34.47 17.65 -1.30
N LYS A 98 34.00 17.41 -0.07
CA LYS A 98 34.83 17.42 1.14
C LYS A 98 35.38 16.03 1.52
N GLY A 99 35.03 14.97 0.78
CA GLY A 99 35.54 13.62 1.01
C GLY A 99 34.88 12.86 2.17
N PHE A 100 33.65 13.24 2.54
CA PHE A 100 32.87 12.55 3.58
C PHE A 100 32.07 11.34 3.05
N ASP A 101 32.12 11.09 1.75
CA ASP A 101 31.40 10.00 1.06
C ASP A 101 31.93 8.59 1.42
N GLY A 102 33.13 8.50 1.99
CA GLY A 102 33.67 7.27 2.56
C GLY A 102 33.14 6.93 3.97
N GLU A 103 32.49 7.87 4.67
CA GLU A 103 32.01 7.65 6.03
C GLU A 103 30.64 6.98 6.06
N VAL A 104 30.58 5.76 6.61
CA VAL A 104 29.35 4.94 6.67
C VAL A 104 28.19 5.68 7.35
N GLY A 105 28.46 6.43 8.43
CA GLY A 105 27.43 7.22 9.13
C GLY A 105 26.82 8.33 8.27
N VAL A 106 27.63 8.99 7.43
CA VAL A 106 27.18 10.01 6.48
C VAL A 106 26.35 9.36 5.37
N GLY A 107 26.85 8.26 4.79
CA GLY A 107 26.15 7.46 3.78
C GLY A 107 24.77 6.98 4.26
N ASN A 108 24.69 6.42 5.47
CA ASN A 108 23.43 5.98 6.08
C ASN A 108 22.43 7.14 6.27
N THR A 109 22.92 8.34 6.62
CA THR A 109 22.05 9.51 6.79
C THR A 109 21.57 10.06 5.45
N LEU A 110 22.40 9.99 4.40
CA LEU A 110 21.99 10.30 3.02
C LEU A 110 20.91 9.33 2.54
N LEU A 111 21.08 8.03 2.79
CA LEU A 111 20.07 7.01 2.49
C LEU A 111 18.73 7.32 3.16
N ASP A 112 18.72 7.58 4.47
CA ASP A 112 17.48 7.95 5.20
C ASP A 112 16.84 9.23 4.64
N ALA A 113 17.65 10.23 4.25
CA ALA A 113 17.16 11.49 3.71
C ALA A 113 16.47 11.32 2.33
N TYR A 114 17.05 10.49 1.45
CA TYR A 114 16.43 10.18 0.15
C TYR A 114 15.25 9.21 0.29
N ALA A 115 15.36 8.23 1.18
CA ALA A 115 14.30 7.28 1.52
C ALA A 115 13.00 7.99 1.93
N LYS A 116 13.10 8.95 2.86
CA LYS A 116 11.95 9.74 3.35
C LYS A 116 11.28 10.59 2.28
N ARG A 117 11.98 10.87 1.18
CA ARG A 117 11.45 11.59 0.01
C ARG A 117 10.90 10.65 -1.06
N GLY A 118 10.99 9.34 -0.87
CA GLY A 118 10.61 8.34 -1.87
C GLY A 118 11.57 8.29 -3.07
N ASP A 119 12.76 8.87 -2.96
CA ASP A 119 13.73 8.89 -4.06
C ASP A 119 14.56 7.60 -4.05
N VAL A 120 13.97 6.54 -4.61
CA VAL A 120 14.56 5.20 -4.66
C VAL A 120 15.86 5.21 -5.45
N ASP A 121 15.91 5.94 -6.57
CA ASP A 121 17.06 5.95 -7.47
C ASP A 121 18.29 6.62 -6.81
N LEU A 122 18.10 7.76 -6.15
CA LEU A 122 19.19 8.40 -5.40
C LEU A 122 19.61 7.58 -4.19
N SER A 123 18.66 6.96 -3.49
CA SER A 123 18.98 6.04 -2.39
C SER A 123 19.86 4.90 -2.90
N ARG A 124 19.52 4.29 -4.04
CA ARG A 124 20.31 3.22 -4.61
C ARG A 124 21.72 3.67 -5.03
N LYS A 125 21.84 4.85 -5.67
CA LYS A 125 23.15 5.39 -6.05
C LYS A 125 24.07 5.63 -4.86
N VAL A 126 23.54 6.19 -3.77
CA VAL A 126 24.30 6.38 -2.52
C VAL A 126 24.76 5.02 -1.98
N PHE A 127 23.86 4.05 -1.92
CA PHE A 127 24.19 2.71 -1.44
C PHE A 127 25.31 2.06 -2.27
N ASP A 128 25.22 2.15 -3.59
CA ASP A 128 26.23 1.58 -4.50
C ASP A 128 27.60 2.27 -4.36
N SER A 129 27.63 3.59 -4.10
CA SER A 129 28.89 4.33 -3.92
C SER A 129 29.59 4.06 -2.58
N MET A 130 28.87 3.55 -1.57
CA MET A 130 29.47 3.25 -0.26
C MET A 130 30.45 2.08 -0.36
N VAL A 131 31.71 2.30 0.04
CA VAL A 131 32.75 1.26 0.04
C VAL A 131 32.46 0.22 1.13
N GLU A 132 32.22 0.69 2.35
CA GLU A 132 31.80 -0.13 3.48
C GLU A 132 30.29 0.03 3.71
N LYS A 133 29.63 -1.10 3.99
CA LYS A 133 28.18 -1.15 4.23
C LYS A 133 27.95 -1.89 5.53
N ASP A 134 27.28 -1.24 6.46
CA ASP A 134 26.89 -1.87 7.71
C ASP A 134 25.44 -2.37 7.65
N GLU A 135 24.98 -2.96 8.75
CA GLU A 135 23.61 -3.40 8.91
C GLU A 135 22.59 -2.27 8.65
N ILE A 136 22.92 -1.02 9.01
CA ILE A 136 22.03 0.13 8.81
C ILE A 136 21.91 0.46 7.32
N SER A 137 23.02 0.41 6.56
CA SER A 137 23.03 0.62 5.11
C SER A 137 22.10 -0.37 4.40
N TRP A 138 22.27 -1.66 4.72
CA TRP A 138 21.46 -2.74 4.16
C TRP A 138 19.99 -2.63 4.56
N ASN A 139 19.71 -2.39 5.84
CA ASN A 139 18.34 -2.20 6.33
C ASN A 139 17.65 -1.03 5.64
N SER A 140 18.39 0.07 5.39
CA SER A 140 17.85 1.26 4.73
C SER A 140 17.42 0.94 3.30
N ILE A 141 18.30 0.32 2.50
CA ILE A 141 17.97 0.03 1.10
C ILE A 141 16.86 -1.03 0.95
N ILE A 142 16.86 -2.08 1.79
CA ILE A 142 15.80 -3.10 1.80
C ILE A 142 14.45 -2.46 2.18
N SER A 143 14.45 -1.58 3.19
CA SER A 143 13.23 -0.90 3.64
C SER A 143 12.70 0.06 2.58
N VAL A 144 13.56 0.82 1.91
CA VAL A 144 13.18 1.73 0.81
C VAL A 144 12.49 0.96 -0.30
N TYR A 145 13.08 -0.14 -0.76
CA TYR A 145 12.48 -0.97 -1.80
C TYR A 145 11.14 -1.56 -1.34
N ALA A 146 11.09 -2.16 -0.14
CA ALA A 146 9.87 -2.77 0.40
C ALA A 146 8.71 -1.77 0.54
N GLN A 147 8.98 -0.57 1.07
CA GLN A 147 7.98 0.49 1.27
C GLN A 147 7.45 1.08 -0.04
N ASN A 148 8.26 1.08 -1.10
CA ASN A 148 7.86 1.55 -2.43
C ASN A 148 7.27 0.43 -3.31
N GLY A 149 7.01 -0.76 -2.75
CA GLY A 149 6.42 -1.89 -3.48
C GLY A 149 7.38 -2.63 -4.42
N LEU A 150 8.65 -2.24 -4.46
CA LEU A 150 9.74 -2.84 -5.24
C LEU A 150 10.23 -4.11 -4.53
N SER A 151 9.35 -5.11 -4.50
CA SER A 151 9.52 -6.29 -3.65
C SER A 151 10.65 -7.19 -4.13
N ASN A 152 10.88 -7.27 -5.44
CA ASN A 152 11.96 -8.09 -6.00
C ASN A 152 13.33 -7.50 -5.64
N GLU A 153 13.47 -6.18 -5.80
CA GLU A 153 14.67 -5.42 -5.47
C GLU A 153 14.99 -5.49 -3.97
N ALA A 154 13.95 -5.46 -3.11
CA ALA A 154 14.11 -5.67 -1.67
C ALA A 154 14.65 -7.07 -1.34
N LEU A 155 14.12 -8.10 -1.99
CA LEU A 155 14.57 -9.49 -1.81
C LEU A 155 15.99 -9.70 -2.36
N GLU A 156 16.31 -9.13 -3.52
CA GLU A 156 17.67 -9.14 -4.09
C GLU A 156 18.68 -8.44 -3.18
N ALA A 157 18.33 -7.28 -2.61
CA ALA A 157 19.17 -6.60 -1.63
C ALA A 157 19.39 -7.46 -0.37
N PHE A 158 18.35 -8.13 0.13
CA PHE A 158 18.49 -9.06 1.25
C PHE A 158 19.38 -10.26 0.91
N TYR A 159 19.26 -10.85 -0.29
CA TYR A 159 20.19 -11.90 -0.73
C TYR A 159 21.63 -11.37 -0.83
N GLY A 160 21.82 -10.12 -1.26
CA GLY A 160 23.12 -9.45 -1.23
C GLY A 160 23.70 -9.38 0.18
N MET A 161 22.90 -8.92 1.15
CA MET A 161 23.29 -8.84 2.57
C MET A 161 23.67 -10.22 3.13
N VAL A 162 22.86 -11.26 2.88
CA VAL A 162 23.12 -12.62 3.39
C VAL A 162 24.40 -13.24 2.79
N ARG A 163 24.81 -12.82 1.59
CA ARG A 163 26.07 -13.24 0.98
C ARG A 163 27.28 -12.50 1.52
N ASP A 164 27.08 -11.36 2.18
CA ASP A 164 28.13 -10.63 2.87
C ASP A 164 28.34 -11.24 4.26
N ASN A 165 29.36 -12.09 4.38
CA ASN A 165 29.66 -12.81 5.62
C ASN A 165 30.03 -11.89 6.81
N ASN A 166 30.20 -10.59 6.59
CA ASN A 166 30.54 -9.63 7.63
C ASN A 166 29.31 -8.95 8.25
N VAL A 167 28.11 -9.16 7.71
CA VAL A 167 26.90 -8.47 8.15
C VAL A 167 25.83 -9.47 8.58
N ASN A 168 25.38 -9.36 9.83
CA ASN A 168 24.24 -10.10 10.33
C ASN A 168 22.95 -9.33 10.06
N TYR A 169 21.86 -10.05 9.81
CA TYR A 169 20.52 -9.48 9.75
C TYR A 169 19.83 -9.55 11.12
N ASN A 170 18.93 -8.59 11.37
CA ASN A 170 18.21 -8.48 12.63
C ASN A 170 16.69 -8.34 12.43
N VAL A 171 16.00 -7.99 13.51
CA VAL A 171 14.56 -7.69 13.55
C VAL A 171 14.14 -6.70 12.45
N ILE A 172 14.91 -5.63 12.23
CA ILE A 172 14.59 -4.60 11.22
C ILE A 172 14.71 -5.19 9.81
N THR A 173 15.79 -5.93 9.53
CA THR A 173 15.98 -6.60 8.23
C THR A 173 14.81 -7.54 7.94
N LEU A 174 14.49 -8.44 8.88
CA LEU A 174 13.43 -9.45 8.72
C LEU A 174 12.06 -8.78 8.56
N SER A 175 11.77 -7.72 9.31
CA SER A 175 10.54 -6.94 9.17
C SER A 175 10.39 -6.33 7.77
N SER A 176 11.47 -5.77 7.21
CA SER A 176 11.44 -5.17 5.86
C SER A 176 11.32 -6.22 4.76
N VAL A 177 11.96 -7.39 4.92
CA VAL A 177 11.81 -8.53 4.01
C VAL A 177 10.38 -9.10 4.06
N LEU A 178 9.80 -9.22 5.26
CA LEU A 178 8.41 -9.65 5.43
C LEU A 178 7.43 -8.67 4.78
N LEU A 179 7.69 -7.36 4.88
CA LEU A 179 6.90 -6.34 4.18
C LEU A 179 6.95 -6.51 2.66
N ALA A 180 8.14 -6.75 2.09
CA ALA A 180 8.28 -7.06 0.66
C ALA A 180 7.52 -8.33 0.27
N CYS A 181 7.58 -9.38 1.09
CA CYS A 181 6.80 -10.61 0.88
C CYS A 181 5.30 -10.34 0.93
N ALA A 182 4.84 -9.48 1.85
CA ALA A 182 3.44 -9.11 1.97
C ALA A 182 2.93 -8.34 0.74
N HIS A 183 3.72 -7.42 0.20
CA HIS A 183 3.38 -6.64 -1.00
C HIS A 183 3.31 -7.51 -2.25
N SER A 184 4.32 -8.35 -2.48
CA SER A 184 4.39 -9.29 -3.61
C SER A 184 3.50 -10.53 -3.48
N GLY A 185 3.03 -10.86 -2.28
CA GLY A 185 2.33 -12.11 -2.02
C GLY A 185 3.25 -13.35 -2.02
N ALA A 186 4.57 -13.17 -1.83
CA ALA A 186 5.58 -14.22 -1.87
C ALA A 186 5.54 -15.14 -0.63
N LEU A 187 4.48 -15.96 -0.53
CA LEU A 187 4.18 -16.79 0.64
C LEU A 187 5.32 -17.74 1.03
N GLN A 188 6.01 -18.34 0.04
CA GLN A 188 7.08 -19.32 0.34
C GLN A 188 8.30 -18.64 0.95
N VAL A 189 8.71 -17.49 0.41
CA VAL A 189 9.80 -16.69 0.98
C VAL A 189 9.41 -16.21 2.38
N GLY A 190 8.18 -15.71 2.55
CA GLY A 190 7.67 -15.29 3.85
C GLY A 190 7.66 -16.41 4.90
N LYS A 191 7.39 -17.66 4.51
CA LYS A 191 7.50 -18.83 5.39
C LYS A 191 8.95 -19.11 5.79
N CYS A 192 9.89 -19.11 4.83
CA CYS A 192 11.31 -19.29 5.14
C CYS A 192 11.82 -18.22 6.11
N VAL A 193 11.38 -16.97 5.95
CA VAL A 193 11.72 -15.86 6.85
C VAL A 193 11.09 -16.08 8.23
N HIS A 194 9.84 -16.53 8.30
CA HIS A 194 9.20 -16.88 9.58
C HIS A 194 9.93 -18.02 10.32
N ASP A 195 10.37 -19.06 9.59
CA ASP A 195 11.20 -20.13 10.18
C ASP A 195 12.52 -19.57 10.71
N GLN A 196 13.11 -18.58 10.03
CA GLN A 196 14.32 -17.91 10.48
C GLN A 196 14.09 -17.07 11.74
N VAL A 197 12.94 -16.41 11.87
CA VAL A 197 12.53 -15.69 13.08
C VAL A 197 12.49 -16.63 14.29
N ILE A 198 11.95 -17.84 14.10
CA ILE A 198 11.93 -18.87 15.15
C ILE A 198 13.35 -19.33 15.50
N LYS A 199 14.20 -19.57 14.50
CA LYS A 199 15.61 -19.98 14.73
C LYS A 199 16.45 -18.93 15.46
N MET A 200 16.05 -17.67 15.41
CA MET A 200 16.71 -16.55 16.09
C MET A 200 16.07 -16.22 17.45
N ASP A 201 15.12 -17.05 17.92
CA ASP A 201 14.36 -16.82 19.16
C ASP A 201 13.63 -15.47 19.19
N LEU A 202 13.16 -15.02 18.02
CA LEU A 202 12.48 -13.73 17.82
C LEU A 202 10.95 -13.88 17.73
N GLU A 203 10.38 -15.06 17.98
CA GLU A 203 8.95 -15.34 17.82
C GLU A 203 8.05 -14.55 18.78
N ASN A 204 8.60 -14.10 19.92
CA ASN A 204 7.90 -13.23 20.88
C ASN A 204 8.11 -11.73 20.61
N ASN A 205 8.93 -11.36 19.61
CA ASN A 205 9.17 -9.97 19.26
C ASN A 205 7.93 -9.39 18.55
N VAL A 206 7.24 -8.43 19.20
CA VAL A 206 5.98 -7.86 18.68
C VAL A 206 6.14 -7.15 17.33
N ILE A 207 7.32 -6.59 17.02
CA ILE A 207 7.57 -5.89 15.76
C ILE A 207 7.57 -6.91 14.61
N VAL A 208 8.41 -7.94 14.70
CA VAL A 208 8.49 -9.00 13.69
C VAL A 208 7.18 -9.79 13.63
N GLY A 209 6.60 -10.12 14.79
CA GLY A 209 5.31 -10.78 14.89
C GLY A 209 4.19 -10.04 14.15
N THR A 210 4.15 -8.71 14.26
CA THR A 210 3.19 -7.87 13.50
C THR A 210 3.44 -7.97 11.99
N CYS A 211 4.70 -7.94 11.55
CA CYS A 211 5.05 -8.11 10.13
C CYS A 211 4.68 -9.51 9.60
N ILE A 212 4.83 -10.56 10.41
CA ILE A 212 4.44 -11.92 10.04
C ILE A 212 2.91 -12.02 9.88
N ILE A 213 2.15 -11.39 10.79
CA ILE A 213 0.67 -11.31 10.69
C ILE A 213 0.27 -10.64 9.37
N ASP A 214 0.81 -9.44 9.08
CA ASP A 214 0.51 -8.72 7.84
C ASP A 214 0.88 -9.53 6.59
N MET A 215 2.07 -10.17 6.61
CA MET A 215 2.53 -11.03 5.52
C MET A 215 1.57 -12.19 5.26
N TYR A 216 1.16 -12.95 6.29
CA TYR A 216 0.23 -14.05 6.11
C TYR A 216 -1.16 -13.59 5.65
N CYS A 217 -1.67 -12.46 6.16
CA CYS A 217 -2.91 -11.86 5.66
C CYS A 217 -2.81 -11.52 4.17
N LYS A 218 -1.81 -10.72 3.76
CA LYS A 218 -1.63 -10.31 2.35
C LYS A 218 -1.21 -11.45 1.41
N CYS A 219 -0.78 -12.59 1.95
CA CYS A 219 -0.53 -13.83 1.20
C CYS A 219 -1.73 -14.81 1.19
N GLY A 220 -2.92 -14.39 1.66
CA GLY A 220 -4.11 -15.24 1.58
C GLY A 220 -4.25 -16.29 2.69
N LYS A 221 -3.47 -16.20 3.78
CA LYS A 221 -3.42 -17.19 4.87
C LYS A 221 -3.81 -16.57 6.23
N VAL A 222 -4.95 -15.89 6.28
CA VAL A 222 -5.46 -15.20 7.50
C VAL A 222 -5.57 -16.11 8.73
N GLU A 223 -5.90 -17.39 8.56
CA GLU A 223 -5.94 -18.33 9.68
C GLU A 223 -4.56 -18.59 10.28
N THR A 224 -3.52 -18.56 9.45
CA THR A 224 -2.13 -18.66 9.94
C THR A 224 -1.73 -17.36 10.65
N ALA A 225 -2.14 -16.20 10.12
CA ALA A 225 -1.95 -14.91 10.77
C ALA A 225 -2.61 -14.88 12.16
N ARG A 226 -3.83 -15.42 12.30
CA ARG A 226 -4.53 -15.55 13.59
C ARG A 226 -3.76 -16.42 14.58
N LYS A 227 -3.17 -17.54 14.13
CA LYS A 227 -2.34 -18.41 14.98
C LYS A 227 -1.11 -17.66 15.51
N VAL A 228 -0.39 -16.97 14.62
CA VAL A 228 0.78 -16.15 15.00
C VAL A 228 0.37 -15.08 16.02
N PHE A 229 -0.72 -14.36 15.75
CA PHE A 229 -1.26 -13.37 16.68
C PHE A 229 -1.57 -13.96 18.06
N ASN A 230 -2.22 -15.13 18.12
CA ASN A 230 -2.53 -15.78 19.38
C ASN A 230 -1.26 -16.17 20.16
N CYS A 231 -0.19 -16.59 19.47
CA CYS A 231 1.08 -16.96 20.07
C CYS A 231 1.88 -15.78 20.65
N LEU A 232 1.64 -14.54 20.20
CA LEU A 232 2.33 -13.36 20.75
C LEU A 232 1.96 -13.14 22.22
N LYS A 233 2.96 -13.15 23.11
CA LYS A 233 2.78 -12.86 24.54
C LYS A 233 2.32 -11.42 24.78
N GLU A 234 3.00 -10.47 24.14
CA GLU A 234 2.67 -9.06 24.18
C GLU A 234 2.09 -8.62 22.84
N LYS A 235 0.93 -7.95 22.90
CA LYS A 235 0.22 -7.43 21.73
C LYS A 235 0.09 -5.94 21.87
N ASN A 236 0.50 -5.19 20.85
CA ASN A 236 0.33 -3.75 20.78
C ASN A 236 -0.77 -3.38 19.76
N VAL A 237 -1.14 -2.10 19.72
CA VAL A 237 -2.16 -1.55 18.80
C VAL A 237 -1.91 -1.97 17.34
N ARG A 238 -0.65 -2.04 16.90
CA ARG A 238 -0.28 -2.42 15.53
C ARG A 238 -0.60 -3.89 15.23
N SER A 239 -0.28 -4.81 16.15
CA SER A 239 -0.58 -6.23 15.99
C SER A 239 -2.09 -6.52 15.93
N TRP A 240 -2.89 -5.84 16.77
CA TRP A 240 -4.36 -5.93 16.72
C TRP A 240 -4.91 -5.38 15.40
N THR A 241 -4.46 -4.17 15.02
CA THR A 241 -4.89 -3.51 13.79
C THR A 241 -4.55 -4.33 12.54
N ALA A 242 -3.36 -4.94 12.49
CA ALA A 242 -2.95 -5.80 11.37
C ALA A 242 -3.89 -7.00 11.19
N LEU A 243 -4.36 -7.62 12.28
CA LEU A 243 -5.29 -8.74 12.21
C LEU A 243 -6.71 -8.28 11.82
N ILE A 244 -7.19 -7.15 12.34
CA ILE A 244 -8.50 -6.55 11.97
C ILE A 244 -8.51 -6.23 10.46
N ALA A 245 -7.48 -5.55 9.97
CA ALA A 245 -7.31 -5.23 8.55
C ALA A 245 -7.24 -6.51 7.71
N GLY A 246 -6.53 -7.54 8.20
CA GLY A 246 -6.48 -8.88 7.63
C GLY A 246 -7.87 -9.49 7.43
N TYR A 247 -8.69 -9.56 8.48
CA TYR A 247 -10.06 -10.08 8.34
C TYR A 247 -10.90 -9.25 7.36
N GLY A 248 -10.80 -7.91 7.42
CA GLY A 248 -11.49 -7.01 6.47
C GLY A 248 -11.12 -7.25 5.01
N MET A 249 -9.84 -7.48 4.70
CA MET A 249 -9.39 -7.79 3.34
C MET A 249 -9.79 -9.19 2.86
N HIS A 250 -10.29 -10.08 3.73
CA HIS A 250 -10.79 -11.40 3.37
C HIS A 250 -12.32 -11.51 3.36
N GLY A 251 -13.03 -10.38 3.53
CA GLY A 251 -14.50 -10.36 3.59
C GLY A 251 -15.07 -10.85 4.92
N ARG A 252 -14.25 -10.98 5.96
CA ARG A 252 -14.59 -11.58 7.26
C ARG A 252 -14.86 -10.51 8.30
N ALA A 253 -15.84 -9.65 8.03
CA ALA A 253 -16.08 -8.45 8.83
C ALA A 253 -16.53 -8.75 10.26
N LYS A 254 -17.26 -9.86 10.47
CA LYS A 254 -17.68 -10.29 11.81
C LYS A 254 -16.48 -10.60 12.69
N GLU A 255 -15.53 -11.39 12.17
CA GLU A 255 -14.29 -11.69 12.87
C GLU A 255 -13.43 -10.43 13.08
N ALA A 256 -13.43 -9.49 12.12
CA ALA A 256 -12.76 -8.20 12.30
C ALA A 256 -13.34 -7.41 13.49
N LEU A 257 -14.68 -7.36 13.62
CA LEU A 257 -15.37 -6.71 14.73
C LEU A 257 -15.14 -7.44 16.06
N GLU A 258 -15.17 -8.78 16.06
CA GLU A 258 -14.84 -9.58 17.25
C GLU A 258 -13.43 -9.27 17.77
N VAL A 259 -12.44 -9.17 16.87
CA VAL A 259 -11.06 -8.80 17.24
C VAL A 259 -10.99 -7.36 17.74
N PHE A 260 -11.72 -6.43 17.14
CA PHE A 260 -11.79 -5.04 17.57
C PHE A 260 -12.38 -4.89 18.99
N TYR A 261 -13.52 -5.53 19.28
CA TYR A 261 -14.09 -5.48 20.62
C TYR A 261 -13.22 -6.23 21.64
N LYS A 262 -12.53 -7.31 21.22
CA LYS A 262 -11.56 -7.99 22.08
C LYS A 262 -10.38 -7.07 22.43
N MET A 263 -9.84 -6.33 21.47
CA MET A 263 -8.80 -5.32 21.68
C MET A 263 -9.21 -4.29 22.75
N ILE A 264 -10.44 -3.78 22.67
CA ILE A 264 -10.99 -2.85 23.66
C ILE A 264 -11.11 -3.52 25.03
N SER A 265 -11.66 -4.74 25.09
CA SER A 265 -11.83 -5.48 26.35
C SER A 265 -10.51 -5.83 27.04
N ASP A 266 -9.42 -5.96 26.27
CA ASP A 266 -8.07 -6.20 26.75
C ASP A 266 -7.34 -4.90 27.14
N GLY A 267 -8.05 -3.77 27.16
CA GLY A 267 -7.54 -2.46 27.59
C GLY A 267 -6.65 -1.77 26.57
N VAL A 268 -6.64 -2.21 25.31
CA VAL A 268 -5.83 -1.61 24.25
C VAL A 268 -6.67 -0.57 23.49
N THR A 269 -6.30 0.70 23.59
CA THR A 269 -7.02 1.81 22.95
C THR A 269 -6.86 1.79 21.42
N PRO A 270 -7.96 1.69 20.65
CA PRO A 270 -7.96 1.88 19.20
C PRO A 270 -7.41 3.25 18.78
N ASN A 271 -6.70 3.29 17.65
CA ASN A 271 -6.19 4.54 17.08
C ASN A 271 -6.82 4.82 15.70
N TYR A 272 -6.39 5.92 15.08
CA TYR A 272 -6.77 6.31 13.72
C TYR A 272 -6.78 5.14 12.72
N ILE A 273 -5.69 4.36 12.65
CA ILE A 273 -5.57 3.26 11.68
C ILE A 273 -6.47 2.07 12.04
N THR A 274 -6.72 1.84 13.33
CA THR A 274 -7.66 0.82 13.79
C THR A 274 -9.06 1.08 13.27
N PHE A 275 -9.55 2.32 13.37
CA PHE A 275 -10.87 2.69 12.88
C PHE A 275 -10.98 2.62 11.35
N VAL A 276 -9.96 3.05 10.59
CA VAL A 276 -9.93 2.80 9.14
C VAL A 276 -10.12 1.32 8.83
N SER A 277 -9.43 0.44 9.55
CA SER A 277 -9.48 -1.01 9.33
C SER A 277 -10.85 -1.62 9.63
N VAL A 278 -11.50 -1.19 10.72
CA VAL A 278 -12.85 -1.64 11.09
C VAL A 278 -13.90 -1.13 10.11
N LEU A 279 -13.86 0.16 9.76
CA LEU A 279 -14.82 0.75 8.83
C LEU A 279 -14.70 0.16 7.42
N ALA A 280 -13.48 -0.13 6.97
CA ALA A 280 -13.25 -0.83 5.71
C ALA A 280 -13.86 -2.25 5.75
N ALA A 281 -13.72 -2.98 6.86
CA ALA A 281 -14.34 -4.28 7.04
C ALA A 281 -15.88 -4.19 6.98
N CYS A 282 -16.49 -3.22 7.68
CA CYS A 282 -17.92 -2.97 7.62
C CYS A 282 -18.39 -2.62 6.21
N SER A 283 -17.68 -1.71 5.51
CA SER A 283 -17.94 -1.35 4.12
C SER A 283 -17.96 -2.56 3.20
N HIS A 284 -16.99 -3.47 3.36
CA HIS A 284 -16.85 -4.64 2.54
C HIS A 284 -17.89 -5.74 2.78
N ALA A 285 -18.61 -5.70 3.90
CA ALA A 285 -19.65 -6.66 4.27
C ALA A 285 -21.06 -6.04 4.34
N GLY A 286 -21.20 -4.74 4.09
CA GLY A 286 -22.50 -4.06 4.12
C GLY A 286 -23.07 -3.87 5.53
N LEU A 287 -22.22 -3.87 6.55
CA LEU A 287 -22.60 -3.68 7.95
C LEU A 287 -22.78 -2.18 8.25
N VAL A 288 -23.87 -1.61 7.72
CA VAL A 288 -24.12 -0.15 7.75
C VAL A 288 -24.24 0.37 9.18
N GLN A 289 -25.00 -0.34 10.02
CA GLN A 289 -25.25 0.07 11.40
C GLN A 289 -23.96 0.03 12.22
N GLU A 290 -23.26 -1.10 12.20
CA GLU A 290 -22.01 -1.31 12.94
C GLU A 290 -20.91 -0.34 12.47
N GLY A 291 -20.84 -0.08 11.16
CA GLY A 291 -19.95 0.93 10.60
C GLY A 291 -20.26 2.35 11.10
N TRP A 292 -21.54 2.71 11.18
CA TRP A 292 -21.95 4.02 11.71
C TRP A 292 -21.68 4.17 13.21
N ASP A 293 -21.95 3.11 13.98
CA ASP A 293 -21.69 3.07 15.42
C ASP A 293 -20.19 3.23 15.70
N CYS A 294 -19.34 2.48 14.97
CA CYS A 294 -17.88 2.63 15.08
C CYS A 294 -17.39 4.02 14.68
N PHE A 295 -17.97 4.63 13.63
CA PHE A 295 -17.60 5.96 13.17
C PHE A 295 -17.92 7.05 14.20
N ASN A 296 -19.06 6.94 14.90
CA ASN A 296 -19.43 7.87 15.97
C ASN A 296 -18.57 7.64 17.23
N ALA A 297 -18.43 6.37 17.65
CA ALA A 297 -17.62 6.00 18.82
C ALA A 297 -16.17 6.51 18.70
N MET A 298 -15.59 6.48 17.50
CA MET A 298 -14.26 7.01 17.22
C MET A 298 -14.07 8.44 17.76
N LYS A 299 -15.04 9.33 17.54
CA LYS A 299 -14.99 10.72 17.98
C LYS A 299 -15.47 10.89 19.42
N GLU A 300 -16.60 10.26 19.75
CA GLU A 300 -17.29 10.48 21.02
C GLU A 300 -16.58 9.81 22.19
N GLU A 301 -16.12 8.57 22.00
CA GLU A 301 -15.51 7.73 23.04
C GLU A 301 -13.98 7.79 22.98
N PHE A 302 -13.39 7.65 21.78
CA PHE A 302 -11.94 7.49 21.62
C PHE A 302 -11.20 8.78 21.26
N LYS A 303 -11.91 9.90 21.05
CA LYS A 303 -11.36 11.22 20.72
C LYS A 303 -10.43 11.23 19.50
N VAL A 304 -10.70 10.35 18.54
CA VAL A 304 -10.02 10.28 17.25
C VAL A 304 -10.86 11.07 16.24
N GLU A 305 -10.28 12.12 15.64
CA GLU A 305 -10.97 12.90 14.62
C GLU A 305 -10.97 12.16 13.26
N PRO A 306 -12.11 12.13 12.54
CA PRO A 306 -12.19 11.51 11.22
C PRO A 306 -11.35 12.26 10.17
N GLY A 307 -10.48 11.54 9.47
CA GLY A 307 -9.80 12.02 8.26
C GLY A 307 -10.31 11.34 6.98
N LEU A 308 -9.61 11.57 5.86
CA LEU A 308 -10.06 11.17 4.51
C LEU A 308 -10.33 9.67 4.39
N GLU A 309 -9.47 8.84 4.96
CA GLU A 309 -9.58 7.38 4.90
C GLU A 309 -10.84 6.88 5.60
N HIS A 310 -11.25 7.53 6.70
CA HIS A 310 -12.48 7.19 7.42
C HIS A 310 -13.71 7.55 6.61
N TYR A 311 -13.76 8.78 6.07
CA TYR A 311 -14.88 9.21 5.23
C TYR A 311 -14.98 8.38 3.95
N SER A 312 -13.86 7.98 3.35
CA SER A 312 -13.85 7.09 2.20
C SER A 312 -14.51 5.75 2.51
N CYS A 313 -14.21 5.13 3.65
CA CYS A 313 -14.86 3.89 4.07
C CYS A 313 -16.36 4.09 4.27
N MET A 314 -16.79 5.19 4.88
CA MET A 314 -18.21 5.48 5.14
C MET A 314 -19.00 5.79 3.86
N VAL A 315 -18.41 6.53 2.92
CA VAL A 315 -19.03 6.82 1.62
C VAL A 315 -19.14 5.55 0.79
N ASP A 316 -18.12 4.70 0.79
CA ASP A 316 -18.18 3.38 0.13
C ASP A 316 -19.26 2.49 0.77
N LEU A 317 -19.34 2.44 2.10
CA LEU A 317 -20.35 1.67 2.86
C LEU A 317 -21.78 2.12 2.53
N LEU A 318 -22.08 3.41 2.69
CA LEU A 318 -23.40 4.00 2.43
C LEU A 318 -23.75 3.90 0.95
N GLY A 319 -22.77 4.15 0.07
CA GLY A 319 -22.95 4.10 -1.37
C GLY A 319 -23.33 2.70 -1.85
N ARG A 320 -22.60 1.67 -1.43
CA ARG A 320 -22.92 0.27 -1.75
C ARG A 320 -24.28 -0.15 -1.22
N ALA A 321 -24.66 0.31 -0.03
CA ALA A 321 -25.96 0.04 0.57
C ALA A 321 -27.14 0.79 -0.10
N GLY A 322 -26.87 1.70 -1.04
CA GLY A 322 -27.91 2.45 -1.77
C GLY A 322 -28.32 3.76 -1.11
N HIS A 323 -27.68 4.14 -0.01
CA HIS A 323 -27.92 5.41 0.69
C HIS A 323 -27.16 6.57 0.05
N LEU A 324 -27.28 6.74 -1.27
CA LEU A 324 -26.48 7.70 -2.05
C LEU A 324 -26.63 9.15 -1.55
N ASN A 325 -27.84 9.58 -1.23
CA ASN A 325 -28.09 10.92 -0.69
C ASN A 325 -27.41 11.11 0.67
N HIS A 326 -27.39 10.08 1.51
CA HIS A 326 -26.71 10.13 2.80
C HIS A 326 -25.19 10.20 2.60
N ALA A 327 -24.63 9.38 1.69
CA ALA A 327 -23.23 9.44 1.33
C ALA A 327 -22.83 10.83 0.80
N TYR A 328 -23.62 11.41 -0.10
CA TYR A 328 -23.37 12.76 -0.61
C TYR A 328 -23.50 13.86 0.45
N ASN A 329 -24.46 13.73 1.37
CA ASN A 329 -24.57 14.65 2.51
C ASN A 329 -23.38 14.54 3.46
N LEU A 330 -22.87 13.33 3.71
CA LEU A 330 -21.66 13.13 4.50
C LEU A 330 -20.47 13.84 3.87
N ILE A 331 -20.29 13.73 2.55
CA ILE A 331 -19.22 14.43 1.80
C ILE A 331 -19.31 15.95 2.00
N LYS A 332 -20.52 16.52 1.90
CA LYS A 332 -20.75 17.96 2.09
C LYS A 332 -20.47 18.45 3.51
N GLN A 333 -20.54 17.57 4.51
CA GLN A 333 -20.31 17.90 5.91
C GLN A 333 -18.84 17.68 6.35
N MET A 334 -17.99 17.15 5.47
CA MET A 334 -16.59 16.91 5.77
C MET A 334 -15.86 18.22 6.09
N LYS A 335 -15.05 18.19 7.15
CA LYS A 335 -14.15 19.31 7.50
C LYS A 335 -12.87 19.34 6.66
N VAL A 336 -12.61 18.28 5.90
CA VAL A 336 -11.44 18.10 5.05
C VAL A 336 -11.88 18.03 3.59
N THR A 337 -11.05 18.52 2.67
CA THR A 337 -11.37 18.52 1.24
C THR A 337 -11.43 17.09 0.71
N PRO A 338 -12.56 16.64 0.13
CA PRO A 338 -12.69 15.27 -0.37
C PRO A 338 -11.70 14.99 -1.51
N ASP A 339 -11.11 13.80 -1.51
CA ASP A 339 -10.11 13.37 -2.48
C ASP A 339 -10.73 12.50 -3.61
N PHE A 340 -9.86 11.99 -4.48
CA PHE A 340 -10.26 11.13 -5.59
C PHE A 340 -10.84 9.77 -5.14
N VAL A 341 -10.50 9.29 -3.94
CA VAL A 341 -11.01 8.01 -3.42
C VAL A 341 -12.47 8.16 -3.02
N ILE A 342 -12.82 9.26 -2.35
CA ILE A 342 -14.18 9.55 -1.88
C ILE A 342 -15.14 9.74 -3.05
N TRP A 343 -14.82 10.63 -3.99
CA TRP A 343 -15.64 10.84 -5.18
C TRP A 343 -15.65 9.61 -6.10
N GLY A 344 -14.56 8.86 -6.19
CA GLY A 344 -14.51 7.60 -6.92
C GLY A 344 -15.47 6.55 -6.33
N SER A 345 -15.56 6.48 -5.00
CA SER A 345 -16.46 5.56 -4.29
C SER A 345 -17.93 5.93 -4.52
N LEU A 346 -18.28 7.23 -4.47
CA LEU A 346 -19.63 7.70 -4.77
C LEU A 346 -20.00 7.43 -6.23
N LEU A 347 -19.11 7.71 -7.19
CA LEU A 347 -19.34 7.44 -8.61
C LEU A 347 -19.59 5.95 -8.89
N ALA A 348 -18.81 5.07 -8.27
CA ALA A 348 -19.00 3.62 -8.37
C ALA A 348 -20.36 3.18 -7.79
N ALA A 349 -20.75 3.73 -6.64
CA ALA A 349 -22.06 3.48 -6.04
C ALA A 349 -23.22 3.98 -6.92
N CYS A 350 -23.07 5.13 -7.56
CA CYS A 350 -24.07 5.68 -8.48
C CYS A 350 -24.31 4.75 -9.67
N ARG A 351 -23.29 4.06 -10.17
CA ARG A 351 -23.47 3.00 -11.19
C ARG A 351 -24.33 1.85 -10.69
N ILE A 352 -24.02 1.32 -9.49
CA ILE A 352 -24.73 0.18 -8.90
C ILE A 352 -26.23 0.50 -8.76
N HIS A 353 -26.54 1.72 -8.31
CA HIS A 353 -27.91 2.16 -8.02
C HIS A 353 -28.53 3.02 -9.13
N LYS A 354 -27.90 3.05 -10.31
CA LYS A 354 -28.39 3.74 -11.53
C LYS A 354 -28.75 5.22 -11.35
N ASN A 355 -28.02 5.93 -10.48
CA ASN A 355 -28.23 7.35 -10.24
C ASN A 355 -27.30 8.19 -11.14
N VAL A 356 -27.82 8.61 -12.29
CA VAL A 356 -27.03 9.35 -13.29
C VAL A 356 -26.69 10.77 -12.83
N GLU A 357 -27.59 11.44 -12.10
CA GLU A 357 -27.40 12.82 -11.65
C GLU A 357 -26.23 12.94 -10.67
N LEU A 358 -26.21 12.11 -9.61
CA LEU A 358 -25.08 12.10 -8.67
C LEU A 358 -23.79 11.59 -9.32
N ALA A 359 -23.88 10.70 -10.32
CA ALA A 359 -22.72 10.27 -11.08
C ALA A 359 -22.06 11.44 -11.82
N GLU A 360 -22.83 12.30 -12.47
CA GLU A 360 -22.32 13.48 -13.18
C GLU A 360 -21.63 14.46 -12.21
N ILE A 361 -22.23 14.73 -11.05
CA ILE A 361 -21.63 15.57 -10.00
C ILE A 361 -20.28 14.98 -9.54
N SER A 362 -20.27 13.69 -9.23
CA SER A 362 -19.09 12.99 -8.74
C SER A 362 -17.97 12.94 -9.79
N ALA A 363 -18.31 12.67 -11.04
CA ALA A 363 -17.35 12.63 -12.14
C ALA A 363 -16.76 14.01 -12.45
N ASN A 364 -17.55 15.07 -12.44
CA ASN A 364 -17.05 16.43 -12.63
C ASN A 364 -16.04 16.81 -11.55
N LYS A 365 -16.29 16.45 -10.28
CA LYS A 365 -15.33 16.65 -9.19
C LYS A 365 -14.06 15.84 -9.37
N LEU A 366 -14.16 14.62 -9.88
CA LEU A 366 -12.99 13.80 -10.22
C LEU A 366 -12.16 14.39 -11.36
N PHE A 367 -12.79 14.96 -12.38
CA PHE A 367 -12.09 15.61 -13.49
C PHE A 367 -11.38 16.91 -13.05
N GLU A 368 -11.93 17.64 -12.08
CA GLU A 368 -11.27 18.78 -11.44
C GLU A 368 -10.01 18.35 -10.67
N LEU A 369 -10.05 17.18 -10.01
CA LEU A 369 -8.94 16.65 -9.20
C LEU A 369 -7.85 15.98 -10.03
N ASP A 370 -8.23 15.11 -10.97
CA ASP A 370 -7.33 14.37 -11.84
C ASP A 370 -7.98 14.10 -13.20
N SER A 371 -7.67 15.00 -14.13
CA SER A 371 -8.24 14.98 -15.47
C SER A 371 -7.59 13.96 -16.42
N ASN A 372 -6.54 13.27 -15.97
CA ASN A 372 -5.80 12.27 -16.75
C ASN A 372 -6.19 10.83 -16.40
N ASN A 373 -7.03 10.63 -15.38
CA ASN A 373 -7.45 9.30 -14.98
C ASN A 373 -8.54 8.75 -15.91
N CYS A 374 -8.14 7.87 -16.84
CA CYS A 374 -9.06 7.24 -17.79
C CYS A 374 -10.21 6.45 -17.13
N GLY A 375 -10.01 5.97 -15.89
CA GLY A 375 -10.98 5.14 -15.18
C GLY A 375 -12.28 5.88 -14.88
N TYR A 376 -12.23 7.18 -14.59
CA TYR A 376 -13.42 7.97 -14.28
C TYR A 376 -14.29 8.20 -15.51
N TYR A 377 -13.67 8.47 -16.66
CA TYR A 377 -14.37 8.59 -17.95
C TYR A 377 -15.04 7.28 -18.35
N VAL A 378 -14.31 6.16 -18.24
CA VAL A 378 -14.87 4.83 -18.53
C VAL A 378 -16.03 4.51 -17.61
N LEU A 379 -15.92 4.83 -16.31
CA LEU A 379 -16.99 4.57 -15.35
C LEU A 379 -18.24 5.40 -15.65
N LEU A 380 -18.10 6.70 -15.92
CA LEU A 380 -19.22 7.56 -16.29
C LEU A 380 -19.85 7.14 -17.64
N SER A 381 -19.02 6.82 -18.64
CA SER A 381 -19.48 6.30 -19.94
C SER A 381 -20.31 5.01 -19.77
N ASN A 382 -19.88 4.09 -18.89
CA ASN A 382 -20.67 2.91 -18.58
C ASN A 382 -22.00 3.25 -17.89
N ILE A 383 -22.04 4.25 -17.00
CA ILE A 383 -23.28 4.71 -16.36
C ILE A 383 -24.26 5.27 -17.41
N TYR A 384 -23.76 6.03 -18.38
CA TYR A 384 -24.58 6.52 -19.49
C TYR A 384 -25.10 5.40 -20.38
N ALA A 385 -24.26 4.40 -20.69
CA ALA A 385 -24.67 3.23 -21.43
C ALA A 385 -25.76 2.43 -20.69
N ASP A 386 -25.58 2.22 -19.38
CA ASP A 386 -26.57 1.54 -18.50
C ASP A 386 -27.92 2.31 -18.44
N ALA A 387 -27.91 3.62 -18.70
CA ALA A 387 -29.07 4.49 -18.77
C ALA A 387 -29.62 4.71 -20.20
N GLY A 388 -29.00 4.12 -21.23
CA GLY A 388 -29.39 4.30 -22.64
C GLY A 388 -29.05 5.68 -23.24
N ARG A 389 -28.20 6.47 -22.59
CA ARG A 389 -27.76 7.81 -23.03
C ARG A 389 -26.57 7.71 -24.00
N TRP A 390 -26.80 7.20 -25.21
CA TRP A 390 -25.72 6.90 -26.19
C TRP A 390 -24.97 8.12 -26.70
N GLU A 391 -25.64 9.27 -26.84
CA GLU A 391 -24.97 10.52 -27.21
C GLU A 391 -23.90 10.91 -26.18
N ASP A 392 -24.19 10.72 -24.89
CA ASP A 392 -23.22 10.97 -23.82
C ASP A 392 -22.06 9.96 -23.82
N VAL A 393 -22.33 8.69 -24.15
CA VAL A 393 -21.29 7.66 -24.32
C VAL A 393 -20.31 8.08 -25.39
N GLU A 394 -20.81 8.53 -26.54
CA GLU A 394 -19.98 8.98 -27.66
C GLU A 394 -19.20 10.25 -27.30
N ARG A 395 -19.82 11.21 -26.61
CA ARG A 395 -19.12 12.40 -26.07
C ARG A 395 -17.95 12.01 -25.16
N MET A 396 -18.14 11.03 -24.28
CA MET A 396 -17.06 10.56 -23.41
C MET A 396 -15.90 9.91 -24.19
N ARG A 397 -16.20 9.14 -25.25
CA ARG A 397 -15.17 8.53 -26.10
C ARG A 397 -14.34 9.56 -26.83
N ILE A 398 -14.98 10.57 -27.43
CA ILE A 398 -14.29 11.68 -28.10
C ILE A 398 -13.40 12.40 -27.09
N LEU A 399 -13.92 12.73 -25.91
CA LEU A 399 -13.16 13.41 -24.87
C LEU A 399 -11.92 12.62 -24.40
N MET A 400 -12.05 11.29 -24.26
CA MET A 400 -10.92 10.41 -23.94
C MET A 400 -9.86 10.40 -25.04
N LYS A 401 -10.29 10.35 -26.31
CA LYS A 401 -9.41 10.34 -27.49
C LYS A 401 -8.65 11.66 -27.63
N ASP A 402 -9.34 12.80 -27.49
CA ASP A 402 -8.74 14.13 -27.61
C ASP A 402 -7.68 14.40 -26.54
N ARG A 403 -7.82 13.75 -25.37
CA ARG A 403 -6.86 13.82 -24.26
C ARG A 403 -5.77 12.75 -24.31
N GLY A 404 -5.80 11.85 -25.30
CA GLY A 404 -4.82 10.76 -25.43
C GLY A 404 -4.88 9.75 -24.27
N LEU A 405 -6.04 9.56 -23.64
CA LEU A 405 -6.18 8.66 -22.49
C LEU A 405 -6.20 7.20 -22.95
N VAL A 406 -5.29 6.39 -22.42
CA VAL A 406 -5.16 4.96 -22.77
C VAL A 406 -5.69 4.09 -21.62
N LYS A 407 -6.52 3.10 -21.97
CA LYS A 407 -7.01 2.08 -21.04
C LYS A 407 -6.01 0.93 -20.96
N HIS A 408 -5.49 0.66 -19.77
CA HIS A 408 -4.68 -0.55 -19.55
C HIS A 408 -5.56 -1.81 -19.48
N PRO A 409 -5.13 -2.93 -20.08
CA PRO A 409 -5.88 -4.18 -20.03
C PRO A 409 -5.85 -4.79 -18.62
N GLY A 410 -6.96 -5.44 -18.25
CA GLY A 410 -7.00 -6.30 -17.06
C GLY A 410 -6.34 -7.64 -17.36
N PHE A 411 -5.54 -8.14 -16.42
CA PHE A 411 -4.88 -9.44 -16.51
C PHE A 411 -5.03 -10.22 -15.22
N SER A 412 -4.97 -11.55 -15.32
CA SER A 412 -4.95 -12.45 -14.17
C SER A 412 -3.67 -13.27 -14.15
N LEU A 413 -3.18 -13.58 -12.96
CA LEU A 413 -1.93 -14.30 -12.73
C LEU A 413 -2.20 -15.59 -11.95
N VAL A 414 -1.47 -16.64 -12.29
CA VAL A 414 -1.37 -17.89 -11.51
C VAL A 414 0.09 -18.26 -11.35
N GLU A 415 0.52 -18.53 -10.13
CA GLU A 415 1.85 -19.10 -9.87
C GLU A 415 1.73 -20.63 -9.68
N LEU A 416 2.41 -21.40 -10.53
CA LEU A 416 2.48 -22.86 -10.40
C LEU A 416 3.92 -23.34 -10.58
N LYS A 417 4.39 -24.15 -9.64
CA LYS A 417 5.74 -24.75 -9.66
C LYS A 417 6.85 -23.71 -9.87
N GLY A 418 6.71 -22.53 -9.24
CA GLY A 418 7.67 -21.42 -9.32
C GLY A 418 7.64 -20.64 -10.64
N ARG A 419 6.62 -20.83 -11.48
CA ARG A 419 6.43 -20.06 -12.72
C ARG A 419 5.14 -19.25 -12.65
N ILE A 420 5.23 -17.99 -13.05
CA ILE A 420 4.08 -17.09 -13.17
C ILE A 420 3.50 -17.22 -14.57
N HIS A 421 2.20 -17.50 -14.63
CA HIS A 421 1.41 -17.56 -15.86
C HIS A 421 0.47 -16.36 -15.90
N VAL A 422 0.58 -15.55 -16.94
CA VAL A 422 -0.25 -14.34 -17.15
C VAL A 422 -1.32 -14.64 -18.18
N PHE A 423 -2.55 -14.20 -17.92
CA PHE A 423 -3.68 -14.35 -18.82
C PHE A 423 -4.33 -13.00 -19.09
N LEU A 424 -4.56 -12.70 -20.36
CA LEU A 424 -5.39 -11.57 -20.83
C LEU A 424 -6.78 -12.06 -21.24
N VAL A 425 -7.71 -11.13 -21.49
CA VAL A 425 -9.02 -11.49 -22.06
C VAL A 425 -8.81 -12.06 -23.45
N GLY A 426 -9.33 -13.26 -23.70
CA GLY A 426 -9.21 -13.92 -25.01
C GLY A 426 -7.81 -14.40 -25.36
N ASP A 427 -6.93 -14.59 -24.36
CA ASP A 427 -5.53 -14.93 -24.56
C ASP A 427 -5.33 -16.25 -25.32
N LYS A 428 -4.59 -16.18 -26.43
CA LYS A 428 -4.15 -17.30 -27.26
C LYS A 428 -2.62 -17.45 -27.33
N GLU A 429 -1.87 -16.56 -26.66
CA GLU A 429 -0.41 -16.59 -26.62
C GLU A 429 0.10 -17.67 -25.67
N HIS A 430 -0.69 -18.03 -24.65
CA HIS A 430 -0.31 -19.09 -23.73
C HIS A 430 -0.11 -20.44 -24.47
N PRO A 431 1.02 -21.17 -24.27
CA PRO A 431 1.34 -22.37 -25.05
C PRO A 431 0.30 -23.51 -24.98
N GLN A 432 -0.55 -23.49 -23.96
CA GLN A 432 -1.61 -24.48 -23.75
C GLN A 432 -3.03 -23.92 -23.99
N HIS A 433 -3.17 -22.78 -24.65
CA HIS A 433 -4.47 -22.11 -24.82
C HIS A 433 -5.55 -23.06 -25.37
N LYS A 434 -5.25 -23.91 -26.36
CA LYS A 434 -6.23 -24.88 -26.91
C LYS A 434 -6.85 -25.78 -25.83
N LYS A 435 -6.01 -26.37 -24.98
CA LYS A 435 -6.45 -27.25 -23.88
C LYS A 435 -7.24 -26.49 -22.81
N ILE A 436 -6.83 -25.25 -22.52
CA ILE A 436 -7.54 -24.39 -21.57
C ILE A 436 -8.96 -24.10 -22.09
N TYR A 437 -9.08 -23.76 -23.37
CA TYR A 437 -10.37 -23.47 -24.00
C TYR A 437 -11.27 -24.70 -24.08
N GLU A 438 -10.73 -25.86 -24.48
CA GLU A 438 -11.47 -27.13 -24.49
C GLU A 438 -12.04 -27.45 -23.10
N TYR A 439 -11.22 -27.38 -22.05
CA TYR A 439 -11.68 -27.64 -20.69
C TYR A 439 -12.66 -26.58 -20.16
N LEU A 440 -12.47 -25.32 -20.56
CA LEU A 440 -13.40 -24.24 -20.22
C LEU A 440 -14.79 -24.48 -20.84
N GLU A 441 -14.86 -24.97 -22.08
CA GLU A 441 -16.11 -25.36 -22.73
C GLU A 441 -16.80 -26.51 -21.98
N ASP A 442 -16.05 -27.54 -21.58
CA ASP A 442 -16.59 -28.64 -20.74
C ASP A 442 -17.17 -28.12 -19.42
N LEU A 443 -16.51 -27.15 -18.78
CA LEU A 443 -17.00 -26.51 -17.58
C LEU A 443 -18.25 -25.67 -17.84
N TYR A 444 -18.36 -25.00 -18.99
CA TYR A 444 -19.58 -24.26 -19.36
C TYR A 444 -20.80 -25.17 -19.49
N VAL A 445 -20.64 -26.37 -20.07
CA VAL A 445 -21.72 -27.36 -20.15
C VAL A 445 -22.20 -27.73 -18.74
N LYS A 446 -21.28 -27.97 -17.80
CA LYS A 446 -21.62 -28.27 -16.39
C LYS A 446 -22.28 -27.07 -15.70
N LEU A 447 -21.80 -25.86 -15.97
CA LEU A 447 -22.34 -24.61 -15.42
C LEU A 447 -23.77 -24.35 -15.88
N GLN A 448 -24.07 -24.59 -17.16
CA GLN A 448 -25.44 -24.51 -17.68
C GLN A 448 -26.38 -25.49 -16.95
N GLY A 449 -25.90 -26.69 -16.64
CA GLY A 449 -26.64 -27.69 -15.86
C GLY A 449 -27.01 -27.24 -14.45
N VAL A 450 -26.29 -26.27 -13.87
CA VAL A 450 -26.60 -25.66 -12.56
C VAL A 450 -27.20 -24.26 -12.67
N GLY A 451 -27.64 -23.87 -13.87
CA GLY A 451 -28.40 -22.63 -14.10
C GLY A 451 -27.53 -21.37 -14.27
N TYR A 452 -26.24 -21.49 -14.58
CA TYR A 452 -25.40 -20.33 -14.88
C TYR A 452 -25.79 -19.66 -16.19
N THR A 453 -26.06 -18.35 -16.13
CA THR A 453 -26.30 -17.49 -17.31
C THR A 453 -25.31 -16.31 -17.29
N PRO A 454 -24.57 -16.07 -18.39
CA PRO A 454 -23.68 -14.92 -18.48
C PRO A 454 -24.43 -13.60 -18.33
N LYS A 455 -23.93 -12.69 -17.48
CA LYS A 455 -24.53 -11.35 -17.33
C LYS A 455 -24.05 -10.41 -18.45
N LEU A 456 -24.88 -10.21 -19.48
CA LEU A 456 -24.56 -9.39 -20.67
C LEU A 456 -24.54 -7.86 -20.41
N THR A 457 -25.07 -7.39 -19.28
CA THR A 457 -25.24 -5.96 -18.97
C THR A 457 -23.93 -5.17 -18.78
N SER A 458 -22.76 -5.80 -18.81
CA SER A 458 -21.47 -5.15 -18.51
C SER A 458 -20.58 -4.85 -19.72
N VAL A 459 -21.05 -5.08 -20.95
CA VAL A 459 -20.28 -4.83 -22.18
C VAL A 459 -20.93 -3.70 -22.99
N LEU A 460 -20.13 -2.78 -23.53
CA LEU A 460 -20.59 -1.69 -24.40
C LEU A 460 -21.45 -2.25 -25.54
N TYR A 461 -22.61 -1.64 -25.81
CA TYR A 461 -23.60 -2.16 -26.77
C TYR A 461 -23.19 -2.11 -28.25
N ASP A 462 -22.05 -1.52 -28.58
CA ASP A 462 -21.55 -1.45 -29.97
C ASP A 462 -20.82 -2.73 -30.43
N VAL A 463 -20.87 -3.78 -29.61
CA VAL A 463 -20.37 -5.12 -29.90
C VAL A 463 -21.60 -6.02 -30.04
N ASP A 464 -21.66 -6.88 -31.06
CA ASP A 464 -22.80 -7.78 -31.26
C ASP A 464 -23.10 -8.60 -30.00
N GLU A 465 -24.37 -8.92 -29.70
CA GLU A 465 -24.77 -9.66 -28.49
C GLU A 465 -24.04 -11.01 -28.38
N GLU A 466 -23.77 -11.64 -29.53
CA GLU A 466 -22.97 -12.87 -29.64
C GLU A 466 -21.49 -12.63 -29.31
N GLU A 467 -20.92 -11.53 -29.79
CA GLU A 467 -19.52 -11.12 -29.56
C GLU A 467 -19.28 -10.62 -28.10
N LYS A 468 -20.29 -10.01 -27.47
CA LYS A 468 -20.31 -9.72 -26.02
C LYS A 468 -20.28 -11.01 -25.21
N GLY A 469 -21.13 -11.98 -25.58
CA GLY A 469 -21.16 -13.31 -24.96
C GLY A 469 -19.82 -14.03 -25.07
N LEU A 470 -19.21 -14.02 -26.26
CA LEU A 470 -17.90 -14.60 -26.52
C LEU A 470 -16.79 -13.95 -25.69
N THR A 471 -16.79 -12.61 -25.57
CA THR A 471 -15.80 -11.87 -24.78
C THR A 471 -15.90 -12.16 -23.28
N LEU A 472 -17.13 -12.24 -22.74
CA LEU A 472 -17.37 -12.62 -21.34
C LEU A 472 -16.92 -14.05 -21.03
N ARG A 473 -17.00 -14.95 -22.03
CA ARG A 473 -16.64 -16.36 -21.81
C ARG A 473 -15.15 -16.54 -21.54
N VAL A 474 -14.30 -15.66 -22.08
CA VAL A 474 -12.84 -15.77 -22.08
C VAL A 474 -12.15 -14.68 -21.25
N HIS A 475 -12.81 -14.19 -20.20
CA HIS A 475 -12.18 -13.30 -19.24
C HIS A 475 -10.92 -13.93 -18.63
N SER A 476 -9.90 -13.09 -18.39
CA SER A 476 -8.60 -13.51 -17.85
C SER A 476 -8.71 -14.36 -16.58
N GLU A 477 -9.67 -14.04 -15.72
CA GLU A 477 -9.92 -14.72 -14.45
C GLU A 477 -10.37 -16.16 -14.68
N LYS A 478 -11.24 -16.37 -15.68
CA LYS A 478 -11.76 -17.69 -16.02
C LYS A 478 -10.65 -18.55 -16.61
N LEU A 479 -9.86 -17.99 -17.54
CA LEU A 479 -8.70 -18.66 -18.12
C LEU A 479 -7.67 -19.06 -17.06
N ALA A 480 -7.35 -18.13 -16.15
CA ALA A 480 -6.44 -18.36 -15.03
C ALA A 480 -6.95 -19.48 -14.09
N VAL A 481 -8.21 -19.41 -13.66
CA VAL A 481 -8.81 -20.45 -12.81
C VAL A 481 -8.82 -21.80 -13.50
N VAL A 482 -9.23 -21.88 -14.76
CA VAL A 482 -9.25 -23.14 -15.52
C VAL A 482 -7.85 -23.73 -15.65
N PHE A 483 -6.88 -22.91 -16.06
CA PHE A 483 -5.49 -23.34 -16.14
C PHE A 483 -4.99 -23.90 -14.79
N ALA A 484 -5.31 -23.22 -13.68
CA ALA A 484 -4.93 -23.66 -12.35
C ALA A 484 -5.59 -24.99 -11.97
N ILE A 485 -6.89 -25.17 -12.25
CA ILE A 485 -7.61 -26.43 -12.00
C ILE A 485 -6.92 -27.60 -12.71
N MET A 486 -6.58 -27.43 -13.98
CA MET A 486 -5.98 -28.47 -14.81
C MET A 486 -4.58 -28.91 -14.34
N HIS A 487 -3.85 -28.03 -13.66
CA HIS A 487 -2.43 -28.24 -13.35
C HIS A 487 -2.13 -28.44 -11.86
N THR A 488 -3.17 -28.56 -11.05
CA THR A 488 -3.06 -28.78 -9.61
C THR A 488 -3.80 -30.05 -9.21
N VAL A 489 -3.31 -30.72 -8.17
CA VAL A 489 -3.90 -31.97 -7.69
C VAL A 489 -5.32 -31.75 -7.12
N PRO A 490 -6.22 -32.74 -7.23
CA PRO A 490 -7.53 -32.67 -6.58
C PRO A 490 -7.43 -32.30 -5.10
N GLY A 491 -8.34 -31.46 -4.63
CA GLY A 491 -8.37 -30.97 -3.24
C GLY A 491 -7.38 -29.84 -2.91
N ALA A 492 -6.43 -29.49 -3.78
CA ALA A 492 -5.55 -28.35 -3.53
C ALA A 492 -6.31 -27.01 -3.63
N THR A 493 -6.00 -26.04 -2.77
CA THR A 493 -6.51 -24.66 -2.91
C THR A 493 -5.90 -23.99 -4.14
N ILE A 494 -6.73 -23.32 -4.94
CA ILE A 494 -6.31 -22.56 -6.12
C ILE A 494 -6.12 -21.10 -5.74
N HIS A 495 -5.04 -20.47 -6.22
CA HIS A 495 -4.75 -19.06 -5.97
C HIS A 495 -4.64 -18.31 -7.31
N VAL A 496 -5.41 -17.24 -7.45
CA VAL A 496 -5.40 -16.36 -8.64
C VAL A 496 -5.29 -14.91 -8.18
N ILE A 497 -4.48 -14.11 -8.87
CA ILE A 497 -4.36 -12.66 -8.63
C ILE A 497 -4.92 -11.92 -9.84
N LYS A 498 -5.77 -10.92 -9.60
CA LYS A 498 -6.33 -10.01 -10.60
C LYS A 498 -5.84 -8.59 -10.31
N ASN A 499 -5.35 -7.90 -11.33
CA ASN A 499 -4.87 -6.51 -11.19
C ASN A 499 -5.98 -5.47 -11.01
N LEU A 500 -7.21 -5.81 -11.38
CA LEU A 500 -8.41 -4.98 -11.25
C LEU A 500 -9.40 -5.64 -10.27
N ARG A 501 -10.52 -4.97 -9.97
CA ARG A 501 -11.63 -5.59 -9.25
C ARG A 501 -12.24 -6.69 -10.14
N ILE A 502 -12.55 -7.85 -9.56
CA ILE A 502 -13.23 -8.94 -10.30
C ILE A 502 -14.58 -8.43 -10.84
N CYS A 503 -15.06 -8.89 -11.99
CA CYS A 503 -16.41 -8.53 -12.45
C CYS A 503 -17.46 -9.51 -11.91
N GLY A 504 -18.74 -9.13 -11.93
CA GLY A 504 -19.80 -9.95 -11.33
C GLY A 504 -20.10 -11.24 -12.06
N ASP A 505 -19.84 -11.29 -13.36
CA ASP A 505 -19.91 -12.52 -14.13
C ASP A 505 -18.80 -13.50 -13.71
N CYS A 506 -17.54 -13.04 -13.66
CA CYS A 506 -16.41 -13.84 -13.16
C CYS A 506 -16.62 -14.30 -11.72
N HIS A 507 -17.10 -13.42 -10.84
CA HIS A 507 -17.39 -13.78 -9.45
C HIS A 507 -18.43 -14.92 -9.38
N THR A 508 -19.53 -14.82 -10.14
CA THR A 508 -20.58 -15.85 -10.19
C THR A 508 -20.05 -17.15 -10.79
N PHE A 509 -19.27 -17.06 -11.87
CA PHE A 509 -18.62 -18.21 -12.51
C PHE A 509 -17.72 -18.95 -11.52
N ILE A 510 -16.77 -18.28 -10.87
CA ILE A 510 -15.81 -18.91 -9.97
C ILE A 510 -16.52 -19.50 -8.74
N LYS A 511 -17.56 -18.82 -8.25
CA LYS A 511 -18.41 -19.32 -7.18
C LYS A 511 -19.05 -20.66 -7.54
N LEU A 512 -19.65 -20.79 -8.72
CA LEU A 512 -20.27 -22.06 -9.14
C LEU A 512 -19.21 -23.13 -9.48
N ILE A 513 -18.09 -22.72 -10.07
CA ILE A 513 -16.98 -23.63 -10.36
C ILE A 513 -16.41 -24.24 -9.08
N SER A 514 -16.24 -23.48 -7.99
CA SER A 514 -15.74 -24.01 -6.72
C SER A 514 -16.57 -25.21 -6.21
N LYS A 515 -17.89 -25.16 -6.44
CA LYS A 515 -18.82 -26.27 -6.15
C LYS A 515 -18.70 -27.43 -7.14
N ILE A 516 -18.59 -27.13 -8.44
CA ILE A 516 -18.53 -28.16 -9.50
C ILE A 516 -17.25 -29.00 -9.38
N VAL A 517 -16.13 -28.37 -9.04
CA VAL A 517 -14.82 -29.04 -8.95
C VAL A 517 -14.47 -29.50 -7.54
N ASP A 518 -15.31 -29.17 -6.55
CA ASP A 518 -15.13 -29.47 -5.11
C ASP A 518 -13.78 -28.97 -4.57
N ARG A 519 -13.48 -27.68 -4.81
CA ARG A 519 -12.21 -27.06 -4.38
C ARG A 519 -12.41 -25.63 -3.93
N GLU A 520 -11.58 -25.23 -2.97
CA GLU A 520 -11.42 -23.83 -2.59
C GLU A 520 -10.63 -23.07 -3.66
N ILE A 521 -11.19 -21.95 -4.12
CA ILE A 521 -10.56 -21.03 -5.08
C ILE A 521 -10.44 -19.68 -4.40
N VAL A 522 -9.23 -19.17 -4.28
CA VAL A 522 -8.93 -17.88 -3.66
C VAL A 522 -8.50 -16.91 -4.75
N VAL A 523 -9.28 -15.85 -4.94
CA VAL A 523 -8.96 -14.77 -5.88
C VAL A 523 -8.63 -13.51 -5.11
N ARG A 524 -7.40 -12.99 -5.27
CA ARG A 524 -7.02 -11.65 -4.82
C ARG A 524 -7.27 -10.67 -5.94
N ASP A 525 -8.18 -9.72 -5.76
CA ASP A 525 -8.38 -8.62 -6.67
C ASP A 525 -7.67 -7.34 -6.18
N SER A 526 -7.86 -6.20 -6.86
CA SER A 526 -7.20 -4.95 -6.48
C SER A 526 -7.67 -4.35 -5.14
N LYS A 527 -8.71 -4.91 -4.52
CA LYS A 527 -9.30 -4.44 -3.26
C LYS A 527 -9.18 -5.46 -2.14
N ARG A 528 -9.35 -6.75 -2.41
CA ARG A 528 -9.52 -7.80 -1.38
C ARG A 528 -9.38 -9.22 -1.92
N PHE A 529 -9.48 -10.17 -1.01
CA PHE A 529 -9.56 -11.58 -1.30
C PHE A 529 -11.01 -12.06 -1.31
N HIS A 530 -11.28 -12.97 -2.24
CA HIS A 530 -12.51 -13.71 -2.37
C HIS A 530 -12.18 -15.18 -2.19
N HIS A 531 -12.71 -15.80 -1.13
CA HIS A 531 -12.57 -17.24 -0.90
C HIS A 531 -13.84 -17.93 -1.37
N PHE A 532 -13.75 -18.60 -2.51
CA PHE A 532 -14.85 -19.35 -3.10
C PHE A 532 -14.77 -20.81 -2.67
N LYS A 533 -15.83 -21.31 -2.04
CA LYS A 533 -15.93 -22.70 -1.59
C LYS A 533 -17.40 -23.12 -1.55
N ASP A 534 -17.70 -24.33 -2.01
CA ASP A 534 -19.04 -24.94 -1.95
C ASP A 534 -20.17 -24.10 -2.57
N GLY A 535 -19.85 -23.24 -3.54
CA GLY A 535 -20.85 -22.35 -4.15
C GLY A 535 -21.09 -21.05 -3.40
N PHE A 536 -20.26 -20.75 -2.40
CA PHE A 536 -20.28 -19.50 -1.63
C PHE A 536 -18.98 -18.72 -1.82
N CYS A 537 -19.03 -17.43 -1.53
CA CYS A 537 -17.86 -16.57 -1.45
C CYS A 537 -17.80 -15.92 -0.07
N SER A 538 -16.60 -15.76 0.50
CA SER A 538 -16.40 -15.09 1.80
C SER A 538 -16.96 -13.66 1.87
N CYS A 539 -17.24 -13.02 0.72
CA CYS A 539 -17.86 -11.71 0.67
C CYS A 539 -19.39 -11.68 0.82
N GLY A 540 -20.07 -12.84 0.85
CA GLY A 540 -21.54 -12.89 0.87
C GLY A 540 -22.19 -12.25 -0.36
N ASP A 541 -21.52 -12.27 -1.52
CA ASP A 541 -21.92 -11.58 -2.77
C ASP A 541 -22.03 -10.04 -2.66
N TYR A 542 -21.55 -9.46 -1.56
CA TYR A 542 -21.49 -8.02 -1.33
C TYR A 542 -20.07 -7.52 -1.63
N TRP A 543 -19.75 -7.19 -2.89
CA TRP A 543 -18.36 -6.94 -3.28
C TRP A 543 -18.09 -5.77 -4.19
#